data_AF-A0A0H5CKL6-F1
#
_entry.id   AF-A0A0H5CKL6-F1
#
_cell.length_a   1.000
_cell.length_b   1.000
_cell.length_c   1.000
_cell.angle_alpha   90.00
_cell.angle_beta   90.00
_cell.angle_gamma   90.00
#
_symmetry.space_group_name_H-M   'P 1'
#
loop_
_entity.id
_entity.type
_entity.pdbx_description
1 polymer ?
#
loop_
_entity_poly.entity_id
_entity_poly.type
_entity_poly.pdbx_seq_one_letter_code
_entity_poly.pdbx_strand_id
1 'polypeptide(L)'
;MANEQERFLKEIQNQLSSALENKELDDGYLESATDRLSLDKSLWDHQESLAVIAQLAVRLLNVGKDYNLEAVLSLLDVLLKALPFETIISLFPVEAIATALQSPVPQVQSLGLKVVGKAQPVDIIANTELIPLCVELFANEGSTVGVVNDFEKSMTVLVTGELVRRRLLSSQVLGTLRRMLASVSLRMRLNDLLLKLFQYVKPGDIPDDLYQFDKWLDDDFWIVSTIDFYTSLLELGKNWIVDDISQSIVSLSKEFCSHEQSTAHYTLNGLLGALSRTSMELTKQVDDESVHISIEDTDLLIMLSPEYIYEYRKDIIKSLGPLSDQNAAIYISLMGSEGAFKLAEPQFHSGYLSRSDYLSFLIFALGLTSHSYTKAYLLTGAPSIMNRILEPGNRIIEPDSYELRSRCLSNLIQG
;
A
#
# COMPACT_ATOMS: atom_id res chain seq x y z
N MET A 1 -17.04 36.08 -15.91
CA MET A 1 -16.28 34.88 -15.53
C MET A 1 -15.72 34.15 -16.75
N ALA A 2 -16.53 33.66 -17.71
CA ALA A 2 -16.03 33.00 -18.94
C ALA A 2 -14.97 33.83 -19.73
N ASN A 3 -15.21 35.13 -19.91
CA ASN A 3 -14.30 36.03 -20.62
C ASN A 3 -12.95 36.27 -19.90
N GLU A 4 -12.89 36.05 -18.58
CA GLU A 4 -11.66 36.19 -17.79
C GLU A 4 -10.79 34.91 -17.86
N GLN A 5 -11.44 33.75 -17.86
CA GLN A 5 -10.81 32.44 -18.03
C GLN A 5 -10.18 32.31 -19.42
N GLU A 6 -10.92 32.65 -20.48
CA GLU A 6 -10.41 32.62 -21.86
C GLU A 6 -9.23 33.58 -22.04
N ARG A 7 -9.31 34.78 -21.45
CA ARG A 7 -8.22 35.76 -21.50
C ARG A 7 -6.97 35.23 -20.79
N PHE A 8 -7.13 34.58 -19.65
CA PHE A 8 -6.03 33.95 -18.91
C PHE A 8 -5.36 32.85 -19.74
N LEU A 9 -6.12 31.92 -20.32
CA LEU A 9 -5.57 30.84 -21.14
C LEU A 9 -4.87 31.38 -22.40
N LYS A 10 -5.41 32.43 -23.01
CA LYS A 10 -4.80 33.09 -24.17
C LYS A 10 -3.47 33.77 -23.82
N GLU A 11 -3.35 34.30 -22.61
CA GLU A 11 -2.09 34.89 -22.13
C GLU A 11 -0.98 33.82 -22.01
N ILE A 12 -1.32 32.62 -21.49
CA ILE A 12 -0.39 31.48 -21.48
C ILE A 12 0.04 31.11 -22.91
N GLN A 13 -0.91 31.02 -23.85
CA GLN A 13 -0.60 30.73 -25.26
C GLN A 13 0.36 31.77 -25.86
N ASN A 14 0.16 33.05 -25.56
CA ASN A 14 1.00 34.15 -26.04
C ASN A 14 2.43 34.05 -25.48
N GLN A 15 2.58 33.71 -24.20
CA GLN A 15 3.88 33.53 -23.54
C GLN A 15 4.66 32.36 -24.18
N LEU A 16 4.02 31.20 -24.34
CA LEU A 16 4.66 30.03 -24.95
C LEU A 16 5.00 30.28 -26.44
N SER A 17 4.11 30.94 -27.18
CA SER A 17 4.36 31.29 -28.59
C SER A 17 5.52 32.27 -28.73
N SER A 18 5.60 33.27 -27.84
CA SER A 18 6.69 34.24 -27.81
C SER A 18 8.04 33.56 -27.52
N ALA A 19 8.08 32.58 -26.62
CA ALA A 19 9.29 31.83 -26.33
C ALA A 19 9.79 30.99 -27.53
N LEU A 20 8.87 30.43 -28.32
CA LEU A 20 9.22 29.75 -29.58
C LEU A 20 9.91 30.70 -30.58
N GLU A 21 9.50 31.97 -30.61
CA GLU A 21 10.05 33.03 -31.47
C GLU A 21 11.40 33.64 -30.99
N ASN A 22 12.08 33.04 -30.00
CA ASN A 22 13.34 33.52 -29.39
C ASN A 22 13.19 34.72 -28.43
N LYS A 23 12.02 34.88 -27.79
CA LYS A 23 11.90 35.78 -26.64
C LYS A 23 12.13 35.00 -25.34
N GLU A 24 12.56 35.68 -24.29
CA GLU A 24 12.67 35.07 -22.95
C GLU A 24 11.28 34.60 -22.48
N LEU A 25 11.25 33.40 -21.87
CA LEU A 25 10.07 32.86 -21.22
C LEU A 25 10.01 33.44 -19.81
N ASP A 26 8.87 34.02 -19.42
CA ASP A 26 8.64 34.46 -18.04
C ASP A 26 8.30 33.24 -17.16
N ASP A 27 9.33 32.65 -16.57
CA ASP A 27 9.20 31.45 -15.73
C ASP A 27 8.28 31.68 -14.53
N GLY A 28 8.36 32.86 -13.89
CA GLY A 28 7.55 33.19 -12.72
C GLY A 28 6.07 33.33 -13.07
N TYR A 29 5.76 33.88 -14.25
CA TYR A 29 4.39 33.86 -14.77
C TYR A 29 3.93 32.43 -15.06
N LEU A 30 4.77 31.59 -15.66
CA LEU A 30 4.40 30.22 -16.01
C LEU A 30 4.12 29.35 -14.78
N GLU A 31 4.90 29.50 -13.72
CA GLU A 31 4.67 28.86 -12.42
C GLU A 31 3.34 29.31 -11.81
N SER A 32 3.09 30.62 -11.73
CA SER A 32 1.81 31.14 -11.23
C SER A 32 0.61 30.68 -12.07
N ALA A 33 0.78 30.60 -13.40
CA ALA A 33 -0.24 30.11 -14.29
C ALA A 33 -0.51 28.61 -14.09
N THR A 34 0.55 27.83 -13.84
CA THR A 34 0.46 26.39 -13.54
C THR A 34 -0.28 26.15 -12.22
N ASP A 35 0.03 26.92 -11.18
CA ASP A 35 -0.68 26.85 -9.89
C ASP A 35 -2.16 27.17 -10.04
N ARG A 36 -2.48 28.22 -10.79
CA ARG A 36 -3.87 28.58 -11.06
C ARG A 36 -4.62 27.51 -11.85
N LEU A 37 -4.00 26.93 -12.88
CA LEU A 37 -4.57 25.80 -13.64
C LEU A 37 -4.77 24.56 -12.77
N SER A 38 -3.91 24.33 -11.76
CA SER A 38 -4.02 23.21 -10.84
C SER A 38 -5.18 23.38 -9.84
N LEU A 39 -5.39 24.61 -9.35
CA LEU A 39 -6.39 24.93 -8.33
C LEU A 39 -7.79 25.18 -8.92
N ASP A 40 -7.88 25.90 -10.03
CA ASP A 40 -9.15 26.30 -10.64
C ASP A 40 -9.59 25.32 -11.74
N LYS A 41 -10.29 24.25 -11.34
CA LYS A 41 -10.82 23.22 -12.25
C LYS A 41 -11.82 23.76 -13.29
N SER A 42 -12.41 24.94 -13.09
CA SER A 42 -13.31 25.53 -14.09
C SER A 42 -12.56 25.95 -15.37
N LEU A 43 -11.23 26.09 -15.32
CA LEU A 43 -10.39 26.28 -16.49
C LEU A 43 -10.31 25.01 -17.37
N TRP A 44 -10.62 23.84 -16.80
CA TRP A 44 -10.55 22.56 -17.51
C TRP A 44 -11.70 22.37 -18.50
N ASP A 45 -12.75 23.18 -18.42
CA ASP A 45 -13.85 23.16 -19.38
C ASP A 45 -13.42 23.69 -20.77
N HIS A 46 -12.30 24.43 -20.85
CA HIS A 46 -11.80 25.07 -22.07
C HIS A 46 -10.82 24.18 -22.86
N GLN A 47 -11.27 22.97 -23.19
CA GLN A 47 -10.44 21.88 -23.75
C GLN A 47 -9.64 22.28 -25.01
N GLU A 48 -10.22 23.03 -25.94
CA GLU A 48 -9.52 23.49 -27.15
C GLU A 48 -8.32 24.39 -26.80
N SER A 49 -8.50 25.32 -25.87
CA SER A 49 -7.42 26.22 -25.44
C SER A 49 -6.31 25.47 -24.73
N LEU A 50 -6.66 24.49 -23.88
CA LEU A 50 -5.69 23.63 -23.20
C LEU A 50 -4.91 22.76 -24.18
N ALA A 51 -5.56 22.24 -25.22
CA ALA A 51 -4.88 21.47 -26.27
C ALA A 51 -3.85 22.32 -27.01
N VAL A 52 -4.18 23.58 -27.34
CA VAL A 52 -3.24 24.52 -27.98
C VAL A 52 -2.07 24.84 -27.04
N ILE A 53 -2.32 25.09 -25.76
CA ILE A 53 -1.25 25.32 -24.77
C ILE A 53 -0.32 24.10 -24.71
N ALA A 54 -0.88 22.89 -24.65
CA ALA A 54 -0.11 21.65 -24.62
C ALA A 54 0.73 21.47 -25.90
N GLN A 55 0.17 21.76 -27.08
CA GLN A 55 0.93 21.75 -28.35
C GLN A 55 2.13 22.70 -28.30
N LEU A 56 1.93 23.92 -27.81
CA LEU A 56 3.00 24.92 -27.70
C LEU A 56 4.08 24.48 -26.69
N ALA A 57 3.67 23.94 -25.54
CA ALA A 57 4.59 23.42 -24.53
C ALA A 57 5.42 22.24 -25.05
N VAL A 58 4.80 21.27 -25.74
CA VAL A 58 5.53 20.15 -26.37
C VAL A 58 6.49 20.64 -27.45
N ARG A 59 6.07 21.61 -28.26
CA ARG A 59 6.96 22.22 -29.25
C ARG A 59 8.16 22.88 -28.58
N LEU A 60 7.96 23.59 -27.48
CA LEU A 60 9.06 24.22 -26.74
C LEU A 60 10.09 23.18 -26.32
N LEU A 61 9.65 22.06 -25.72
CA LEU A 61 10.54 20.95 -25.31
C LEU A 61 11.49 20.49 -26.44
N ASN A 62 11.02 20.49 -27.68
CA ASN A 62 11.80 20.05 -28.84
C ASN A 62 12.80 21.09 -29.38
N VAL A 63 12.66 22.37 -29.02
CA VAL A 63 13.55 23.44 -29.54
C VAL A 63 14.82 23.59 -28.69
N GLY A 64 14.85 23.08 -27.45
CA GLY A 64 16.08 22.92 -26.66
C GLY A 64 16.85 24.22 -26.38
N LYS A 65 16.15 25.29 -25.97
CA LYS A 65 16.75 26.59 -25.61
C LYS A 65 16.96 26.72 -24.09
N ASP A 66 17.67 27.78 -23.68
CA ASP A 66 17.84 28.24 -22.29
C ASP A 66 16.52 28.79 -21.68
N TYR A 67 15.51 27.93 -21.50
CA TYR A 67 14.34 28.22 -20.67
C TYR A 67 14.27 27.23 -19.51
N ASN A 68 13.51 27.56 -18.46
CA ASN A 68 13.32 26.64 -17.36
C ASN A 68 12.46 25.43 -17.78
N LEU A 69 13.13 24.32 -18.08
CA LEU A 69 12.50 23.05 -18.47
C LEU A 69 11.49 22.57 -17.42
N GLU A 70 11.76 22.80 -16.14
CA GLU A 70 10.91 22.36 -15.03
C GLU A 70 9.56 23.09 -15.01
N ALA A 71 9.54 24.38 -15.34
CA ALA A 71 8.31 25.15 -15.44
C ALA A 71 7.41 24.64 -16.59
N VAL A 72 8.00 24.32 -17.75
CA VAL A 72 7.26 23.78 -18.90
C VAL A 72 6.73 22.37 -18.60
N LEU A 73 7.52 21.52 -17.94
CA LEU A 73 7.10 20.17 -17.57
C LEU A 73 6.01 20.18 -16.49
N SER A 74 6.09 21.09 -15.52
CA SER A 74 5.06 21.28 -14.50
C SER A 74 3.73 21.73 -15.12
N LEU A 75 3.78 22.63 -16.11
CA LEU A 75 2.59 23.00 -16.87
C LEU A 75 2.01 21.78 -17.62
N LEU A 76 2.84 21.00 -18.30
CA LEU A 76 2.40 19.79 -19.01
C LEU A 76 1.76 18.77 -18.06
N ASP A 77 2.30 18.58 -16.86
CA ASP A 77 1.73 17.70 -15.84
C ASP A 77 0.30 18.10 -15.46
N VAL A 78 0.02 19.41 -15.33
CA VAL A 78 -1.33 19.90 -15.05
C VAL A 78 -2.23 19.71 -16.26
N LEU A 79 -1.73 19.98 -17.48
CA LEU A 79 -2.51 19.80 -18.71
C LEU A 79 -2.86 18.32 -18.97
N LEU A 80 -1.95 17.38 -18.72
CA LEU A 80 -2.22 15.94 -18.84
C LEU A 80 -3.29 15.44 -17.86
N LYS A 81 -3.54 16.15 -16.76
CA LYS A 81 -4.65 15.84 -15.86
C LYS A 81 -6.00 16.31 -16.40
N ALA A 82 -6.02 17.42 -17.12
CA ALA A 82 -7.22 18.08 -17.61
C ALA A 82 -7.67 17.58 -19.00
N LEU A 83 -6.73 17.17 -19.85
CA LEU A 83 -7.01 16.77 -21.23
C LEU A 83 -7.50 15.31 -21.34
N PRO A 84 -8.42 15.01 -22.27
CA PRO A 84 -8.80 13.63 -22.59
C PRO A 84 -7.67 12.90 -23.32
N PHE A 85 -7.66 11.57 -23.20
CA PHE A 85 -6.58 10.75 -23.73
C PHE A 85 -6.45 10.84 -25.25
N GLU A 86 -7.55 11.00 -25.99
CA GLU A 86 -7.56 11.17 -27.44
C GLU A 86 -6.80 12.43 -27.88
N THR A 87 -6.90 13.51 -27.10
CA THR A 87 -6.09 14.71 -27.33
C THR A 87 -4.64 14.43 -26.99
N ILE A 88 -4.37 13.81 -25.84
CA ILE A 88 -3.00 13.50 -25.39
C ILE A 88 -2.24 12.66 -26.44
N ILE A 89 -2.83 11.60 -26.98
CA ILE A 89 -2.16 10.72 -27.95
C ILE A 89 -1.90 11.42 -29.29
N SER A 90 -2.72 12.42 -29.66
CA SER A 90 -2.46 13.26 -30.84
C SER A 90 -1.25 14.17 -30.67
N LEU A 91 -0.96 14.57 -29.43
CA LEU A 91 0.18 15.43 -29.07
C LEU A 91 1.46 14.62 -28.86
N PHE A 92 1.30 13.41 -28.33
CA PHE A 92 2.37 12.47 -28.05
C PHE A 92 2.11 11.16 -28.80
N PRO A 93 2.49 11.08 -30.09
CA PRO A 93 2.47 9.81 -30.82
C PRO A 93 3.27 8.74 -30.09
N VAL A 94 2.95 7.46 -30.34
CA VAL A 94 3.59 6.31 -29.68
C VAL A 94 5.11 6.37 -29.78
N GLU A 95 5.64 6.77 -30.94
CA GLU A 95 7.08 6.89 -31.20
C GLU A 95 7.73 8.02 -30.36
N ALA A 96 7.00 9.11 -30.14
CA ALA A 96 7.46 10.21 -29.31
C ALA A 96 7.50 9.80 -27.83
N ILE A 97 6.50 9.03 -27.37
CA ILE A 97 6.48 8.48 -26.01
C ILE A 97 7.64 7.49 -25.83
N ALA A 98 7.86 6.59 -26.80
CA ALA A 98 8.98 5.65 -26.76
C ALA A 98 10.33 6.37 -26.66
N THR A 99 10.50 7.44 -27.44
CA THR A 99 11.70 8.30 -27.38
C THR A 99 11.84 8.99 -26.03
N ALA A 100 10.73 9.48 -25.44
CA ALA A 100 10.73 10.12 -24.13
C ALA A 100 11.15 9.17 -23.01
N LEU A 101 10.66 7.91 -23.03
CA LEU A 101 11.02 6.87 -22.07
C LEU A 101 12.51 6.49 -22.12
N GLN A 102 13.15 6.65 -23.28
CA GLN A 102 14.58 6.39 -23.50
C GLN A 102 15.47 7.62 -23.32
N SER A 103 14.88 8.79 -23.06
CA SER A 103 15.62 10.04 -22.87
C SER A 103 16.60 9.92 -21.70
N PRO A 104 17.79 10.54 -21.75
CA PRO A 104 18.68 10.61 -20.60
C PRO A 104 18.18 11.58 -19.51
N VAL A 105 17.14 12.36 -19.78
CA VAL A 105 16.59 13.38 -18.86
C VAL A 105 15.45 12.77 -18.03
N PRO A 106 15.60 12.58 -16.71
CA PRO A 106 14.60 11.92 -15.87
C PRO A 106 13.21 12.56 -15.93
N GLN A 107 13.14 13.89 -16.04
CA GLN A 107 11.86 14.59 -16.10
C GLN A 107 11.10 14.30 -17.41
N VAL A 108 11.82 14.04 -18.51
CA VAL A 108 11.23 13.62 -19.79
C VAL A 108 10.76 12.16 -19.71
N GLN A 109 11.53 11.29 -19.05
CA GLN A 109 11.12 9.91 -18.77
C GLN A 109 9.84 9.87 -17.94
N SER A 110 9.78 10.66 -16.86
CA SER A 110 8.60 10.84 -16.00
C SER A 110 7.38 11.32 -16.80
N LEU A 111 7.54 12.30 -17.69
CA LEU A 111 6.46 12.75 -18.57
C LEU A 111 5.95 11.60 -19.45
N GLY A 112 6.87 10.83 -20.06
CA GLY A 112 6.55 9.65 -20.84
C GLY A 112 5.71 8.63 -20.04
N LEU A 113 6.15 8.30 -18.83
CA LEU A 113 5.43 7.40 -17.92
C LEU A 113 4.01 7.92 -17.60
N LYS A 114 3.87 9.20 -17.27
CA LYS A 114 2.57 9.83 -16.97
C LYS A 114 1.62 9.79 -18.18
N VAL A 115 2.12 9.99 -19.39
CA VAL A 115 1.32 9.86 -20.61
C VAL A 115 0.87 8.41 -20.81
N VAL A 116 1.76 7.43 -20.61
CA VAL A 116 1.42 6.00 -20.67
C VAL A 116 0.35 5.65 -19.62
N GLY A 117 0.51 6.13 -18.38
CA GLY A 117 -0.44 5.91 -17.28
C GLY A 117 -1.83 6.54 -17.48
N LYS A 118 -1.99 7.42 -18.47
CA LYS A 118 -3.28 8.04 -18.85
C LYS A 118 -4.04 7.26 -19.93
N ALA A 119 -3.50 6.13 -20.41
CA ALA A 119 -4.12 5.31 -21.43
C ALA A 119 -5.60 5.02 -21.12
N GLN A 120 -6.48 5.43 -22.02
CA GLN A 120 -7.92 5.19 -21.92
C GLN A 120 -8.49 4.86 -23.32
N PRO A 121 -9.08 3.68 -23.54
CA PRO A 121 -9.13 2.55 -22.61
C PRO A 121 -7.72 2.03 -22.25
N VAL A 122 -7.55 1.50 -21.05
CA VAL A 122 -6.25 1.06 -20.50
C VAL A 122 -5.45 0.16 -21.47
N ASP A 123 -6.14 -0.75 -22.15
CA ASP A 123 -5.52 -1.73 -23.04
C ASP A 123 -5.08 -1.15 -24.41
N ILE A 124 -5.35 0.12 -24.73
CA ILE A 124 -5.04 0.72 -26.04
C ILE A 124 -3.55 0.68 -26.39
N ILE A 125 -2.68 0.71 -25.38
CA ILE A 125 -1.22 0.68 -25.54
C ILE A 125 -0.62 -0.73 -25.46
N ALA A 126 -1.41 -1.76 -25.15
CA ALA A 126 -0.87 -3.09 -24.81
C ALA A 126 -0.11 -3.76 -25.97
N ASN A 127 -0.48 -3.46 -27.21
CA ASN A 127 0.15 -3.99 -28.43
C ASN A 127 1.33 -3.16 -28.92
N THR A 128 1.80 -2.19 -28.13
CA THR A 128 2.95 -1.32 -28.46
C THR A 128 4.21 -1.76 -27.71
N GLU A 129 5.33 -1.10 -28.00
CA GLU A 129 6.59 -1.26 -27.26
C GLU A 129 6.63 -0.50 -25.92
N LEU A 130 5.62 0.33 -25.62
CA LEU A 130 5.63 1.20 -24.45
C LEU A 130 5.69 0.43 -23.13
N ILE A 131 4.92 -0.66 -22.98
CA ILE A 131 4.93 -1.47 -21.75
C ILE A 131 6.32 -2.07 -21.49
N PRO A 132 6.96 -2.79 -22.46
CA PRO A 132 8.35 -3.22 -22.31
C PRO A 132 9.32 -2.09 -21.97
N LEU A 133 9.23 -0.92 -22.63
CA LEU A 133 10.11 0.21 -22.36
C LEU A 133 9.95 0.77 -20.95
N CYS A 134 8.72 0.86 -20.46
CA CYS A 134 8.45 1.24 -19.08
C CYS A 134 9.09 0.27 -18.09
N VAL A 135 9.02 -1.04 -18.35
CA VAL A 135 9.62 -2.06 -17.48
C VAL A 135 11.14 -2.05 -17.55
N GLU A 136 11.75 -1.84 -18.72
CA GLU A 136 13.20 -1.66 -18.85
C GLU A 136 13.69 -0.44 -18.05
N LEU A 137 12.95 0.67 -18.11
CA LEU A 137 13.24 1.87 -17.33
C LEU A 137 13.09 1.62 -15.82
N PHE A 138 12.10 0.85 -15.40
CA PHE A 138 11.88 0.47 -14.00
C PHE A 138 12.98 -0.48 -13.47
N ALA A 139 13.44 -1.40 -14.33
CA ALA A 139 14.52 -2.34 -14.05
C ALA A 139 15.92 -1.70 -14.11
N ASN A 140 16.03 -0.43 -14.47
CA ASN A 140 17.29 0.31 -14.42
C ASN A 140 17.56 0.82 -12.99
N GLU A 141 18.64 0.32 -12.38
CA GLU A 141 19.05 0.71 -11.03
C GLU A 141 19.40 2.21 -10.92
N GLY A 142 19.87 2.82 -12.01
CA GLY A 142 20.18 4.25 -12.09
C GLY A 142 18.96 5.17 -12.23
N SER A 143 17.74 4.63 -12.36
CA SER A 143 16.52 5.44 -12.43
C SER A 143 16.28 6.21 -11.13
N THR A 144 15.91 7.49 -11.26
CA THR A 144 15.65 8.35 -10.10
C THR A 144 14.37 7.92 -9.38
N VAL A 145 14.26 8.25 -8.08
CA VAL A 145 13.06 7.94 -7.27
C VAL A 145 11.79 8.52 -7.90
N GLY A 146 11.86 9.71 -8.49
CA GLY A 146 10.71 10.33 -9.18
C GLY A 146 10.20 9.48 -10.36
N VAL A 147 11.11 8.95 -11.17
CA VAL A 147 10.79 8.08 -12.31
C VAL A 147 10.18 6.76 -11.85
N VAL A 148 10.75 6.15 -10.80
CA VAL A 148 10.21 4.91 -10.19
C VAL A 148 8.79 5.13 -9.67
N ASN A 149 8.55 6.22 -8.94
CA ASN A 149 7.22 6.57 -8.43
C ASN A 149 6.20 6.82 -9.55
N ASP A 150 6.60 7.46 -10.65
CA ASP A 150 5.71 7.69 -11.79
C ASP A 150 5.40 6.38 -12.54
N PHE A 151 6.34 5.44 -12.60
CA PHE A 151 6.09 4.09 -13.10
C PHE A 151 5.05 3.37 -12.23
N GLU A 152 5.23 3.35 -10.91
CA GLU A 152 4.32 2.67 -9.98
C GLU A 152 2.90 3.23 -10.02
N LYS A 153 2.76 4.55 -10.09
CA LYS A 153 1.47 5.24 -10.26
C LYS A 153 0.81 4.84 -11.57
N SER A 154 1.58 4.80 -12.65
CA SER A 154 1.09 4.40 -13.97
C SER A 154 0.65 2.93 -13.96
N MET A 155 1.45 2.04 -13.37
CA MET A 155 1.13 0.62 -13.30
C MET A 155 -0.08 0.33 -12.43
N THR A 156 -0.34 1.09 -11.36
CA THR A 156 -1.56 0.95 -10.55
C THR A 156 -2.84 1.01 -11.40
N VAL A 157 -2.87 1.86 -12.43
CA VAL A 157 -3.99 1.96 -13.37
C VAL A 157 -3.89 0.89 -14.45
N LEU A 158 -2.71 0.73 -15.05
CA LEU A 158 -2.53 -0.07 -16.25
C LEU A 158 -2.72 -1.58 -16.03
N VAL A 159 -2.35 -2.10 -14.85
CA VAL A 159 -2.52 -3.54 -14.53
C VAL A 159 -3.98 -3.97 -14.47
N THR A 160 -4.93 -3.04 -14.42
CA THR A 160 -6.37 -3.35 -14.49
C THR A 160 -6.78 -3.89 -15.87
N GLY A 161 -6.05 -3.53 -16.94
CA GLY A 161 -6.27 -4.03 -18.31
C GLY A 161 -5.74 -5.44 -18.53
N GLU A 162 -6.54 -6.31 -19.16
CA GLU A 162 -6.16 -7.70 -19.39
C GLU A 162 -5.01 -7.82 -20.40
N LEU A 163 -5.03 -7.02 -21.48
CA LEU A 163 -3.99 -7.06 -22.49
C LEU A 163 -2.68 -6.51 -21.95
N VAL A 164 -2.73 -5.47 -21.09
CA VAL A 164 -1.55 -4.97 -20.38
C VAL A 164 -0.95 -6.06 -19.48
N ARG A 165 -1.75 -6.77 -18.67
CA ARG A 165 -1.22 -7.88 -17.84
C ARG A 165 -0.57 -8.96 -18.69
N ARG A 166 -1.21 -9.36 -19.79
CA ARG A 166 -0.63 -10.32 -20.74
C ARG A 166 0.68 -9.81 -21.35
N ARG A 167 0.81 -8.51 -21.59
CA ARG A 167 2.05 -7.90 -22.08
C ARG A 167 3.14 -7.89 -21.00
N LEU A 168 2.80 -7.57 -19.75
CA LEU A 168 3.70 -7.61 -18.59
C LEU A 168 4.23 -9.03 -18.30
N LEU A 169 3.42 -10.05 -18.60
CA LEU A 169 3.78 -11.46 -18.46
C LEU A 169 4.30 -12.09 -19.77
N SER A 170 4.64 -11.28 -20.77
CA SER A 170 5.23 -11.77 -22.01
C SER A 170 6.70 -12.16 -21.82
N SER A 171 7.21 -13.08 -22.65
CA SER A 171 8.59 -13.60 -22.53
C SER A 171 9.66 -12.52 -22.50
N GLN A 172 9.49 -11.45 -23.29
CA GLN A 172 10.38 -10.30 -23.31
C GLN A 172 10.43 -9.61 -21.94
N VAL A 173 9.27 -9.27 -21.37
CA VAL A 173 9.17 -8.56 -20.10
C VAL A 173 9.60 -9.44 -18.94
N LEU A 174 9.23 -10.72 -18.94
CA LEU A 174 9.68 -11.69 -17.94
C LEU A 174 11.22 -11.80 -17.90
N GLY A 175 11.89 -11.71 -19.05
CA GLY A 175 13.36 -11.64 -19.10
C GLY A 175 13.92 -10.45 -18.34
N THR A 176 13.26 -9.29 -18.43
CA THR A 176 13.61 -8.06 -17.70
C THR A 176 13.34 -8.20 -16.21
N LEU A 177 12.17 -8.71 -15.83
CA LEU A 177 11.81 -8.94 -14.41
C LEU A 177 12.79 -9.91 -13.73
N ARG A 178 13.21 -10.98 -14.41
CA ARG A 178 14.23 -11.90 -13.89
C ARG A 178 15.58 -11.23 -13.66
N ARG A 179 15.98 -10.27 -14.50
CA ARG A 179 17.22 -9.50 -14.28
C ARG A 179 17.15 -8.64 -13.02
N MET A 180 15.96 -8.19 -12.61
CA MET A 180 15.77 -7.42 -11.38
C MET A 180 16.09 -8.25 -10.13
N LEU A 181 16.04 -9.59 -10.20
CA LEU A 181 16.45 -10.48 -9.11
C LEU A 181 17.95 -10.42 -8.80
N ALA A 182 18.77 -9.71 -9.58
CA ALA A 182 20.21 -9.62 -9.34
C ALA A 182 20.60 -8.60 -8.25
N SER A 183 19.77 -7.59 -7.95
CA SER A 183 20.05 -6.52 -6.99
C SER A 183 18.95 -6.41 -5.94
N VAL A 184 19.30 -6.14 -4.69
CA VAL A 184 18.32 -5.92 -3.60
C VAL A 184 17.37 -4.77 -3.95
N SER A 185 17.89 -3.65 -4.44
CA SER A 185 17.09 -2.46 -4.78
C SER A 185 16.03 -2.77 -5.86
N LEU A 186 16.42 -3.54 -6.88
CA LEU A 186 15.54 -3.94 -7.97
C LEU A 186 14.56 -5.03 -7.56
N ARG A 187 14.95 -5.95 -6.67
CA ARG A 187 14.02 -6.95 -6.11
C ARG A 187 12.88 -6.29 -5.33
N MET A 188 13.17 -5.27 -4.53
CA MET A 188 12.13 -4.52 -3.80
C MET A 188 11.13 -3.89 -4.77
N ARG A 189 11.63 -3.21 -5.82
CA ARG A 189 10.80 -2.68 -6.92
C ARG A 189 9.97 -3.78 -7.60
N LEU A 190 10.56 -4.95 -7.83
CA LEU A 190 9.86 -6.09 -8.41
C LEU A 190 8.71 -6.57 -7.51
N ASN A 191 8.95 -6.72 -6.20
CA ASN A 191 7.92 -7.11 -5.22
C ASN A 191 6.71 -6.16 -5.28
N ASP A 192 6.94 -4.85 -5.38
CA ASP A 192 5.88 -3.84 -5.49
C ASP A 192 5.05 -3.95 -6.78
N LEU A 193 5.69 -4.32 -7.89
CA LEU A 193 5.00 -4.58 -9.16
C LEU A 193 4.22 -5.89 -9.12
N LEU A 194 4.83 -6.95 -8.58
CA LEU A 194 4.21 -8.26 -8.43
C LEU A 194 2.97 -8.17 -7.55
N LEU A 195 3.03 -7.46 -6.42
CA LEU A 195 1.88 -7.27 -5.53
C LEU A 195 0.68 -6.64 -6.26
N LYS A 196 0.93 -5.65 -7.13
CA LYS A 196 -0.10 -5.04 -7.98
C LYS A 196 -0.67 -6.03 -8.99
N LEU A 197 0.16 -6.91 -9.55
CA LEU A 197 -0.29 -7.97 -10.46
C LEU A 197 -1.11 -9.05 -9.75
N PHE A 198 -0.68 -9.48 -8.56
CA PHE A 198 -1.36 -10.51 -7.75
C PHE A 198 -2.82 -10.20 -7.47
N GLN A 199 -3.23 -8.92 -7.47
CA GLN A 199 -4.63 -8.50 -7.35
C GLN A 199 -5.52 -9.02 -8.50
N TYR A 200 -4.98 -9.18 -9.71
CA TYR A 200 -5.75 -9.43 -10.93
C TYR A 200 -5.44 -10.73 -11.66
N VAL A 201 -4.32 -11.40 -11.34
CA VAL A 201 -3.92 -12.66 -11.97
C VAL A 201 -4.59 -13.89 -11.35
N LYS A 202 -4.50 -14.99 -12.09
CA LYS A 202 -4.94 -16.34 -11.70
C LYS A 202 -3.74 -17.20 -11.29
N PRO A 203 -3.97 -18.36 -10.63
CA PRO A 203 -2.91 -19.31 -10.31
C PRO A 203 -2.09 -19.69 -11.56
N GLY A 204 -0.76 -19.67 -11.44
CA GLY A 204 0.18 -20.03 -12.51
C GLY A 204 0.41 -18.98 -13.61
N ASP A 205 -0.22 -17.80 -13.54
CA ASP A 205 0.02 -16.71 -14.51
C ASP A 205 1.42 -16.08 -14.31
N ILE A 206 1.86 -15.94 -13.06
CA ILE A 206 3.18 -15.40 -12.70
C ILE A 206 4.14 -16.58 -12.49
N PRO A 207 5.31 -16.59 -13.15
CA PRO A 207 6.32 -17.62 -12.91
C PRO A 207 6.81 -17.64 -11.46
N ASP A 208 6.85 -18.83 -10.86
CA ASP A 208 7.24 -19.07 -9.46
C ASP A 208 8.61 -18.49 -9.11
N ASP A 209 9.56 -18.52 -10.05
CA ASP A 209 10.93 -18.02 -9.87
C ASP A 209 11.02 -16.52 -9.58
N LEU A 210 9.95 -15.76 -9.80
CA LEU A 210 9.90 -14.32 -9.52
C LEU A 210 9.52 -13.98 -8.08
N TYR A 211 8.86 -14.87 -7.35
CA TYR A 211 8.31 -14.57 -6.03
C TYR A 211 8.50 -15.68 -4.99
N GLN A 212 8.87 -16.89 -5.40
CA GLN A 212 9.24 -17.97 -4.48
C GLN A 212 10.74 -17.95 -4.25
N PHE A 213 11.15 -17.83 -2.99
CA PHE A 213 12.55 -17.73 -2.60
C PHE A 213 12.91 -18.84 -1.61
N ASP A 214 13.98 -19.57 -1.93
CA ASP A 214 14.57 -20.62 -1.09
C ASP A 214 15.98 -20.27 -0.61
N LYS A 215 16.54 -19.17 -1.14
CA LYS A 215 17.88 -18.66 -0.83
C LYS A 215 17.79 -17.22 -0.38
N TRP A 216 18.19 -17.01 0.86
CA TRP A 216 18.13 -15.72 1.52
C TRP A 216 19.47 -14.99 1.37
N LEU A 217 19.39 -13.71 1.02
CA LEU A 217 20.54 -12.83 1.04
C LEU A 217 20.73 -12.34 2.47
N ASP A 218 21.98 -12.21 2.90
CA ASP A 218 22.36 -11.60 4.18
C ASP A 218 22.25 -10.07 4.08
N ASP A 219 21.01 -9.58 3.95
CA ASP A 219 20.65 -8.17 3.85
C ASP A 219 19.31 -7.94 4.55
N ASP A 220 19.34 -7.21 5.68
CA ASP A 220 18.17 -6.95 6.52
C ASP A 220 17.05 -6.23 5.75
N PHE A 221 17.37 -5.34 4.82
CA PHE A 221 16.37 -4.62 4.03
C PHE A 221 15.64 -5.56 3.07
N TRP A 222 16.38 -6.48 2.43
CA TRP A 222 15.80 -7.52 1.59
C TRP A 222 14.87 -8.43 2.39
N ILE A 223 15.31 -8.87 3.57
CA ILE A 223 14.53 -9.77 4.42
C ILE A 223 13.23 -9.10 4.86
N VAL A 224 13.32 -7.89 5.43
CA VAL A 224 12.14 -7.11 5.85
C VAL A 224 11.21 -6.87 4.67
N SER A 225 11.73 -6.45 3.51
CA SER A 225 10.91 -6.24 2.30
C SER A 225 10.22 -7.51 1.81
N THR A 226 10.87 -8.67 1.95
CA THR A 226 10.27 -9.95 1.54
C THR A 226 9.20 -10.40 2.51
N ILE A 227 9.42 -10.20 3.83
CA ILE A 227 8.40 -10.46 4.85
C ILE A 227 7.18 -9.58 4.62
N ASP A 228 7.38 -8.27 4.36
CA ASP A 228 6.29 -7.33 4.07
C ASP A 228 5.54 -7.71 2.78
N PHE A 229 6.27 -8.14 1.75
CA PHE A 229 5.69 -8.62 0.51
C PHE A 229 4.81 -9.86 0.74
N TYR A 230 5.30 -10.89 1.44
CA TYR A 230 4.52 -12.08 1.75
C TYR A 230 3.34 -11.80 2.68
N THR A 231 3.51 -10.91 3.66
CA THR A 231 2.41 -10.45 4.52
C THR A 231 1.31 -9.82 3.67
N SER A 232 1.68 -8.92 2.76
CA SER A 232 0.75 -8.25 1.84
C SER A 232 0.05 -9.23 0.91
N LEU A 233 0.76 -10.27 0.44
CA LEU A 233 0.18 -11.33 -0.39
C LEU A 233 -0.88 -12.14 0.36
N LEU A 234 -0.64 -12.49 1.62
CA LEU A 234 -1.61 -13.20 2.46
C LEU A 234 -2.85 -12.34 2.71
N GLU A 235 -2.68 -11.03 2.91
CA GLU A 235 -3.77 -10.07 3.11
C GLU A 235 -4.67 -9.88 1.88
N LEU A 236 -4.24 -10.32 0.68
CA LEU A 236 -5.12 -10.36 -0.50
C LEU A 236 -6.27 -11.38 -0.35
N GLY A 237 -6.19 -12.31 0.60
CA GLY A 237 -7.26 -13.28 0.89
C GLY A 237 -7.49 -14.31 -0.21
N LYS A 238 -6.47 -14.59 -1.02
CA LYS A 238 -6.53 -15.58 -2.12
C LYS A 238 -5.87 -16.89 -1.69
N ASN A 239 -6.67 -17.92 -1.40
CA ASN A 239 -6.16 -19.19 -0.85
C ASN A 239 -5.03 -19.83 -1.68
N TRP A 240 -5.10 -19.77 -3.01
CA TRP A 240 -4.07 -20.36 -3.87
C TRP A 240 -2.67 -19.71 -3.69
N ILE A 241 -2.62 -18.44 -3.27
CA ILE A 241 -1.34 -17.76 -3.00
C ILE A 241 -0.66 -18.43 -1.82
N VAL A 242 -1.42 -18.82 -0.79
CA VAL A 242 -0.89 -19.48 0.41
C VAL A 242 -0.19 -20.78 0.04
N ASP A 243 -0.82 -21.58 -0.84
CA ASP A 243 -0.26 -22.84 -1.31
C ASP A 243 1.06 -22.61 -2.07
N ASP A 244 1.08 -21.63 -2.98
CA ASP A 244 2.23 -21.30 -3.82
C ASP A 244 3.44 -20.78 -3.01
N ILE A 245 3.23 -19.93 -2.00
CA ILE A 245 4.33 -19.35 -1.21
C ILE A 245 4.71 -20.17 0.02
N SER A 246 4.00 -21.26 0.30
CA SER A 246 4.14 -22.05 1.53
C SER A 246 5.58 -22.46 1.85
N GLN A 247 6.30 -23.01 0.88
CA GLN A 247 7.69 -23.44 1.07
C GLN A 247 8.65 -22.27 1.31
N SER A 248 8.40 -21.12 0.67
CA SER A 248 9.20 -19.92 0.89
C SER A 248 9.01 -19.38 2.29
N ILE A 249 7.77 -19.35 2.80
CA ILE A 249 7.49 -18.96 4.19
C ILE A 249 8.18 -19.90 5.18
N VAL A 250 8.08 -21.22 4.98
CA VAL A 250 8.74 -22.20 5.87
C VAL A 250 10.27 -22.02 5.86
N SER A 251 10.86 -21.83 4.68
CA SER A 251 12.30 -21.58 4.56
C SER A 251 12.72 -20.28 5.25
N LEU A 252 11.97 -19.20 5.05
CA LEU A 252 12.20 -17.89 5.66
C LEU A 252 12.16 -17.99 7.19
N SER A 253 11.14 -18.65 7.74
CA SER A 253 11.00 -18.83 9.18
C SER A 253 12.17 -19.63 9.76
N LYS A 254 12.61 -20.72 9.12
CA LYS A 254 13.76 -21.50 9.59
C LYS A 254 15.05 -20.69 9.66
N GLU A 255 15.28 -19.83 8.67
CA GLU A 255 16.51 -19.04 8.57
C GLU A 255 16.52 -17.89 9.60
N PHE A 256 15.38 -17.24 9.84
CA PHE A 256 15.34 -15.96 10.58
C PHE A 256 14.67 -16.02 11.95
N CYS A 257 14.00 -17.11 12.34
CA CYS A 257 13.47 -17.24 13.70
C CYS A 257 14.57 -17.27 14.77
N SER A 258 15.76 -17.79 14.46
CA SER A 258 16.87 -17.89 15.42
C SER A 258 17.58 -16.56 15.72
N HIS A 259 17.24 -15.48 15.00
CA HIS A 259 17.87 -14.18 15.14
C HIS A 259 17.08 -13.28 16.11
N GLU A 260 17.02 -13.69 17.37
CA GLU A 260 16.42 -12.91 18.45
C GLU A 260 17.06 -11.52 18.48
N GLN A 261 16.23 -10.46 18.40
CA GLN A 261 16.59 -9.02 18.40
C GLN A 261 16.91 -8.35 17.05
N SER A 262 16.77 -9.03 15.90
CA SER A 262 16.84 -8.35 14.60
C SER A 262 15.52 -7.63 14.24
N THR A 263 15.57 -6.58 13.42
CA THR A 263 14.35 -5.95 12.86
C THR A 263 13.52 -6.98 12.08
N ALA A 264 14.18 -7.90 11.39
CA ALA A 264 13.55 -9.02 10.69
C ALA A 264 12.66 -9.88 11.60
N HIS A 265 13.06 -10.10 12.87
CA HIS A 265 12.28 -10.89 13.83
C HIS A 265 10.93 -10.22 14.16
N TYR A 266 10.90 -8.90 14.39
CA TYR A 266 9.64 -8.20 14.64
C TYR A 266 8.72 -8.20 13.42
N THR A 267 9.27 -8.01 12.23
CA THR A 267 8.49 -8.09 10.98
C THR A 267 7.93 -9.50 10.78
N LEU A 268 8.68 -10.54 11.17
CA LEU A 268 8.23 -11.93 11.07
C LEU A 268 6.99 -12.20 11.92
N ASN A 269 6.84 -11.55 13.09
CA ASN A 269 5.60 -11.65 13.88
C ASN A 269 4.37 -11.16 13.11
N GLY A 270 4.53 -10.09 12.31
CA GLY A 270 3.48 -9.60 11.42
C GLY A 270 3.06 -10.64 10.38
N LEU A 271 4.05 -11.28 9.73
CA LEU A 271 3.81 -12.37 8.77
C LEU A 271 3.12 -13.56 9.42
N LEU A 272 3.57 -14.02 10.59
CA LEU A 272 2.96 -15.14 11.31
C LEU A 272 1.53 -14.80 11.77
N GLY A 273 1.28 -13.56 12.18
CA GLY A 273 -0.05 -13.06 12.45
C GLY A 273 -0.97 -13.18 11.23
N ALA A 274 -0.53 -12.67 10.07
CA ALA A 274 -1.29 -12.78 8.81
C ALA A 274 -1.48 -14.24 8.36
N LEU A 275 -0.46 -15.07 8.53
CA LEU A 275 -0.50 -16.50 8.23
C LEU A 275 -1.53 -17.23 9.08
N SER A 276 -1.56 -16.96 10.39
CA SER A 276 -2.51 -17.62 11.32
C SER A 276 -3.97 -17.34 11.01
N ARG A 277 -4.26 -16.20 10.37
CA ARG A 277 -5.61 -15.84 9.90
C ARG A 277 -5.97 -16.48 8.56
N THR A 278 -4.98 -16.84 7.75
CA THR A 278 -5.18 -17.32 6.37
C THR A 278 -5.03 -18.84 6.24
N SER A 279 -4.10 -19.45 6.97
CA SER A 279 -3.88 -20.90 7.00
C SER A 279 -3.30 -21.34 8.35
N MET A 280 -4.17 -21.86 9.21
CA MET A 280 -3.77 -22.39 10.51
C MET A 280 -2.85 -23.60 10.39
N GLU A 281 -3.03 -24.42 9.35
CA GLU A 281 -2.21 -25.61 9.08
C GLU A 281 -0.76 -25.21 8.76
N LEU A 282 -0.56 -24.20 7.92
CA LEU A 282 0.78 -23.71 7.58
C LEU A 282 1.41 -22.98 8.77
N THR A 283 0.63 -22.20 9.54
CA THR A 283 1.12 -21.63 10.81
C THR A 283 1.59 -22.71 11.75
N LYS A 284 0.81 -23.78 11.93
CA LYS A 284 1.19 -24.92 12.76
C LYS A 284 2.48 -25.56 12.28
N GLN A 285 2.66 -25.74 10.97
CA GLN A 285 3.90 -26.29 10.44
C GLN A 285 5.10 -25.40 10.77
N VAL A 286 4.99 -24.09 10.52
CA VAL A 286 6.04 -23.11 10.81
C VAL A 286 6.37 -23.06 12.30
N ASP A 287 5.34 -23.14 13.13
CA ASP A 287 5.45 -23.16 14.58
C ASP A 287 6.14 -24.44 15.10
N ASP A 288 5.72 -25.61 14.62
CA ASP A 288 6.28 -26.90 15.01
C ASP A 288 7.72 -27.09 14.50
N GLU A 289 8.09 -26.49 13.36
CA GLU A 289 9.40 -26.69 12.74
C GLU A 289 10.43 -25.58 13.04
N SER A 290 9.99 -24.38 13.42
CA SER A 290 10.87 -23.18 13.47
C SER A 290 10.64 -22.26 14.66
N VAL A 291 9.41 -21.77 14.87
CA VAL A 291 9.13 -20.68 15.82
C VAL A 291 9.04 -21.19 17.25
N HIS A 292 8.36 -22.32 17.47
CA HIS A 292 8.10 -22.89 18.78
C HIS A 292 7.42 -21.91 19.76
N ILE A 293 6.30 -21.31 19.32
CA ILE A 293 5.53 -20.29 20.06
C ILE A 293 5.30 -20.72 21.52
N SER A 294 5.65 -19.83 22.42
CA SER A 294 5.60 -19.97 23.87
C SER A 294 4.85 -18.80 24.53
N ILE A 295 4.71 -18.84 25.86
CA ILE A 295 4.10 -17.76 26.64
C ILE A 295 4.97 -16.49 26.70
N GLU A 296 6.26 -16.60 26.40
CA GLU A 296 7.22 -15.49 26.44
C GLU A 296 7.10 -14.60 25.19
N ASP A 297 6.50 -15.12 24.11
CA ASP A 297 6.34 -14.45 22.81
C ASP A 297 5.17 -13.46 22.80
N THR A 298 5.15 -12.51 23.74
CA THR A 298 3.99 -11.64 23.99
C THR A 298 3.53 -10.87 22.75
N ASP A 299 4.48 -10.33 21.98
CA ASP A 299 4.17 -9.54 20.78
C ASP A 299 3.53 -10.39 19.68
N LEU A 300 4.03 -11.61 19.50
CA LEU A 300 3.48 -12.57 18.56
C LEU A 300 2.09 -13.04 18.99
N LEU A 301 1.89 -13.35 20.28
CA LEU A 301 0.60 -13.76 20.83
C LEU A 301 -0.49 -12.68 20.65
N ILE A 302 -0.12 -11.40 20.63
CA ILE A 302 -1.05 -10.31 20.33
C ILE A 302 -1.49 -10.35 18.86
N MET A 303 -0.59 -10.69 17.94
CA MET A 303 -0.81 -10.65 16.49
C MET A 303 -1.45 -11.92 15.91
N LEU A 304 -1.26 -13.07 16.55
CA LEU A 304 -1.83 -14.35 16.12
C LEU A 304 -3.35 -14.37 16.18
N SER A 305 -3.98 -15.15 15.30
CA SER A 305 -5.40 -15.45 15.37
C SER A 305 -5.71 -16.15 16.72
N PRO A 306 -6.72 -15.67 17.46
CA PRO A 306 -7.12 -16.30 18.71
C PRO A 306 -7.69 -17.70 18.48
N GLU A 307 -8.24 -18.00 17.30
CA GLU A 307 -8.64 -19.36 16.89
C GLU A 307 -7.43 -20.29 16.81
N TYR A 308 -6.30 -19.82 16.24
CA TYR A 308 -5.08 -20.60 16.17
C TYR A 308 -4.53 -20.93 17.57
N ILE A 309 -4.42 -19.92 18.42
CA ILE A 309 -3.95 -20.10 19.81
C ILE A 309 -4.88 -21.06 20.54
N TYR A 310 -6.20 -20.88 20.36
CA TYR A 310 -7.17 -21.80 20.94
C TYR A 310 -6.99 -23.20 20.38
N GLU A 311 -6.85 -23.48 19.09
CA GLU A 311 -6.81 -24.88 18.64
C GLU A 311 -5.49 -25.60 18.94
N TYR A 312 -4.36 -24.90 18.76
CA TYR A 312 -3.05 -25.54 18.77
C TYR A 312 -2.17 -25.19 19.98
N ARG A 313 -2.50 -24.15 20.74
CA ARG A 313 -1.72 -23.64 21.88
C ARG A 313 -2.58 -23.34 23.13
N LYS A 314 -3.58 -24.19 23.43
CA LYS A 314 -4.48 -24.07 24.61
C LYS A 314 -3.72 -23.95 25.93
N ASP A 315 -2.56 -24.59 26.00
CA ASP A 315 -1.66 -24.58 27.15
C ASP A 315 -1.13 -23.18 27.47
N ILE A 316 -0.88 -22.34 26.45
CA ILE A 316 -0.49 -20.94 26.64
C ILE A 316 -1.60 -20.18 27.35
N ILE A 317 -2.84 -20.26 26.85
CA ILE A 317 -3.99 -19.57 27.46
C ILE A 317 -4.19 -20.00 28.91
N LYS A 318 -4.05 -21.30 29.20
CA LYS A 318 -4.17 -21.84 30.57
C LYS A 318 -3.05 -21.40 31.51
N SER A 319 -1.88 -21.10 30.94
CA SER A 319 -0.70 -20.68 31.69
C SER A 319 -0.61 -19.17 31.85
N LEU A 320 -1.46 -18.40 31.16
CA LEU A 320 -1.59 -16.95 31.38
C LEU A 320 -1.98 -16.69 32.84
N GLY A 321 -1.14 -15.91 33.52
CA GLY A 321 -1.45 -15.41 34.84
C GLY A 321 -2.64 -14.45 34.83
N PRO A 322 -3.05 -13.93 36.00
CA PRO A 322 -4.12 -12.95 36.12
C PRO A 322 -3.94 -11.75 35.17
N LEU A 323 -5.06 -11.18 34.71
CA LEU A 323 -5.06 -9.96 33.91
C LEU A 323 -4.27 -8.84 34.60
N SER A 324 -3.34 -8.26 33.86
CA SER A 324 -2.37 -7.24 34.29
C SER A 324 -1.95 -6.36 33.10
N ASP A 325 -1.22 -5.28 33.37
CA ASP A 325 -0.69 -4.39 32.32
C ASP A 325 0.18 -5.15 31.29
N GLN A 326 0.91 -6.18 31.74
CA GLN A 326 1.85 -6.93 30.89
C GLN A 326 1.16 -7.84 29.88
N ASN A 327 -0.05 -8.33 30.17
CA ASN A 327 -0.76 -9.30 29.34
C ASN A 327 -2.13 -8.83 28.86
N ALA A 328 -2.52 -7.58 29.15
CA ALA A 328 -3.82 -7.04 28.77
C ALA A 328 -4.07 -7.09 27.26
N ALA A 329 -3.06 -6.80 26.44
CA ALA A 329 -3.16 -6.85 24.98
C ALA A 329 -3.40 -8.28 24.47
N ILE A 330 -2.76 -9.29 25.07
CA ILE A 330 -3.01 -10.71 24.75
C ILE A 330 -4.47 -11.05 25.06
N TYR A 331 -4.96 -10.66 26.25
CA TYR A 331 -6.35 -10.90 26.62
C TYR A 331 -7.36 -10.23 25.68
N ILE A 332 -7.07 -9.01 25.20
CA ILE A 332 -7.90 -8.33 24.21
C ILE A 332 -7.89 -9.11 22.89
N SER A 333 -6.74 -9.60 22.43
CA SER A 333 -6.64 -10.43 21.22
C SER A 333 -7.46 -11.73 21.35
N LEU A 334 -7.38 -12.43 22.49
CA LEU A 334 -8.14 -13.65 22.76
C LEU A 334 -9.67 -13.45 22.75
N MET A 335 -10.18 -12.22 22.93
CA MET A 335 -11.61 -11.94 22.82
C MET A 335 -12.16 -12.14 21.40
N GLY A 336 -11.29 -12.15 20.38
CA GLY A 336 -11.69 -12.36 18.99
C GLY A 336 -12.25 -13.75 18.69
N SER A 337 -12.00 -14.75 19.56
CA SER A 337 -12.52 -16.11 19.43
C SER A 337 -13.31 -16.53 20.68
N GLU A 338 -14.50 -17.10 20.50
CA GLU A 338 -15.34 -17.55 21.62
C GLU A 338 -14.64 -18.64 22.46
N GLY A 339 -13.93 -19.57 21.80
CA GLY A 339 -13.21 -20.65 22.48
C GLY A 339 -12.04 -20.13 23.32
N ALA A 340 -11.24 -19.24 22.72
CA ALA A 340 -10.12 -18.60 23.41
C ALA A 340 -10.60 -17.74 24.59
N PHE A 341 -11.64 -16.92 24.37
CA PHE A 341 -12.24 -16.06 25.38
C PHE A 341 -12.74 -16.87 26.58
N LYS A 342 -13.54 -17.91 26.37
CA LYS A 342 -14.08 -18.73 27.48
C LYS A 342 -12.98 -19.40 28.30
N LEU A 343 -11.87 -19.76 27.67
CA LEU A 343 -10.73 -20.35 28.37
C LEU A 343 -9.96 -19.31 29.19
N ALA A 344 -9.90 -18.07 28.71
CA ALA A 344 -9.23 -16.94 29.34
C ALA A 344 -10.09 -16.23 30.41
N GLU A 345 -11.42 -16.29 30.28
CA GLU A 345 -12.42 -15.61 31.12
C GLU A 345 -12.18 -15.75 32.64
N PRO A 346 -11.82 -16.93 33.20
CA PRO A 346 -11.59 -17.07 34.64
C PRO A 346 -10.50 -16.16 35.20
N GLN A 347 -9.59 -15.66 34.35
CA GLN A 347 -8.51 -14.76 34.74
C GLN A 347 -8.90 -13.27 34.67
N PHE A 348 -10.14 -12.96 34.27
CA PHE A 348 -10.66 -11.59 34.15
C PHE A 348 -11.09 -11.09 35.52
N HIS A 349 -10.13 -10.73 36.35
CA HIS A 349 -10.40 -10.21 37.67
C HIS A 349 -10.80 -8.73 37.57
N SER A 350 -12.03 -8.39 37.99
CA SER A 350 -12.55 -7.02 37.99
C SER A 350 -11.65 -6.03 38.73
N GLY A 351 -10.87 -6.50 39.71
CA GLY A 351 -9.96 -5.69 40.51
C GLY A 351 -8.82 -5.01 39.73
N TYR A 352 -8.35 -5.58 38.61
CA TYR A 352 -7.38 -4.89 37.75
C TYR A 352 -8.08 -3.79 36.93
N LEU A 353 -9.18 -4.15 36.27
CA LEU A 353 -9.96 -3.24 35.43
C LEU A 353 -10.63 -2.11 36.19
N SER A 354 -10.79 -2.20 37.52
CA SER A 354 -11.23 -1.07 38.35
C SER A 354 -10.10 -0.09 38.68
N ARG A 355 -8.84 -0.53 38.61
CA ARG A 355 -7.65 0.27 38.96
C ARG A 355 -6.93 0.87 37.76
N SER A 356 -7.17 0.34 36.55
CA SER A 356 -6.63 0.90 35.32
C SER A 356 -7.16 2.32 35.08
N ASP A 357 -6.37 3.14 34.39
CA ASP A 357 -6.84 4.43 33.90
C ASP A 357 -8.04 4.24 32.95
N TYR A 358 -8.79 5.32 32.75
CA TYR A 358 -10.06 5.23 32.03
C TYR A 358 -9.88 4.93 30.54
N LEU A 359 -8.76 5.34 29.93
CA LEU A 359 -8.48 5.05 28.52
C LEU A 359 -8.15 3.56 28.34
N SER A 360 -7.22 3.02 29.12
CA SER A 360 -6.88 1.59 29.09
C SER A 360 -8.08 0.70 29.42
N PHE A 361 -8.92 1.13 30.36
CA PHE A 361 -10.20 0.48 30.64
C PHE A 361 -11.11 0.45 29.40
N LEU A 362 -11.25 1.57 28.69
CA LEU A 362 -12.11 1.65 27.50
C LEU A 362 -11.58 0.81 26.33
N ILE A 363 -10.26 0.70 26.16
CA ILE A 363 -9.66 -0.20 25.15
C ILE A 363 -10.06 -1.65 25.45
N PHE A 364 -9.95 -2.09 26.70
CA PHE A 364 -10.37 -3.44 27.10
C PHE A 364 -11.89 -3.63 26.98
N ALA A 365 -12.67 -2.63 27.40
CA ALA A 365 -14.13 -2.64 27.29
C ALA A 365 -14.61 -2.70 25.83
N LEU A 366 -13.86 -2.10 24.89
CA LEU A 366 -14.18 -2.19 23.47
C LEU A 366 -14.14 -3.65 23.01
N GLY A 367 -13.12 -4.43 23.40
CA GLY A 367 -13.06 -5.86 23.13
C GLY A 367 -14.27 -6.60 23.74
N LEU A 368 -14.59 -6.32 25.01
CA LEU A 368 -15.73 -6.95 25.69
C LEU A 368 -17.09 -6.60 25.08
N THR A 369 -17.21 -5.47 24.41
CA THR A 369 -18.45 -5.07 23.71
C THR A 369 -18.49 -5.50 22.25
N SER A 370 -17.41 -6.05 21.68
CA SER A 370 -17.32 -6.30 20.24
C SER A 370 -18.07 -7.56 19.77
N HIS A 371 -18.22 -8.58 20.63
CA HIS A 371 -18.82 -9.87 20.26
C HIS A 371 -20.03 -10.24 21.13
N SER A 372 -20.90 -11.12 20.64
CA SER A 372 -22.12 -11.53 21.36
C SER A 372 -21.82 -12.25 22.68
N TYR A 373 -20.84 -13.16 22.69
CA TYR A 373 -20.43 -13.90 23.88
C TYR A 373 -19.74 -13.02 24.92
N THR A 374 -18.94 -12.03 24.50
CA THR A 374 -18.31 -11.08 25.44
C THR A 374 -19.33 -10.10 26.01
N LYS A 375 -20.33 -9.68 25.22
CA LYS A 375 -21.48 -8.88 25.72
C LYS A 375 -22.29 -9.66 26.75
N ALA A 376 -22.56 -10.94 26.51
CA ALA A 376 -23.26 -11.80 27.48
C ALA A 376 -22.48 -11.86 28.80
N TYR A 377 -21.16 -12.06 28.75
CA TYR A 377 -20.29 -12.00 29.92
C TYR A 377 -20.36 -10.65 30.65
N LEU A 378 -20.35 -9.52 29.94
CA LEU A 378 -20.49 -8.20 30.57
C LEU A 378 -21.80 -8.05 31.36
N LEU A 379 -22.91 -8.56 30.83
CA LEU A 379 -24.23 -8.45 31.43
C LEU A 379 -24.40 -9.36 32.65
N THR A 380 -23.82 -10.56 32.63
CA THR A 380 -24.06 -11.57 33.67
C THR A 380 -22.89 -11.78 34.62
N GLY A 381 -21.66 -11.66 34.13
CA GLY A 381 -20.42 -11.98 34.85
C GLY A 381 -19.65 -10.76 35.36
N ALA A 382 -19.82 -9.58 34.73
CA ALA A 382 -19.01 -8.40 35.05
C ALA A 382 -19.81 -7.07 35.15
N PRO A 383 -20.85 -6.98 36.01
CA PRO A 383 -21.68 -5.79 36.12
C PRO A 383 -20.90 -4.53 36.57
N SER A 384 -19.81 -4.68 37.33
CA SER A 384 -18.97 -3.56 37.74
C SER A 384 -18.24 -2.90 36.56
N ILE A 385 -17.86 -3.69 35.54
CA ILE A 385 -17.28 -3.19 34.30
C ILE A 385 -18.35 -2.43 33.52
N MET A 386 -19.54 -3.01 33.38
CA MET A 386 -20.67 -2.37 32.70
C MET A 386 -21.00 -1.01 33.31
N ASN A 387 -21.10 -0.94 34.64
CA ASN A 387 -21.38 0.31 35.34
C ASN A 387 -20.32 1.38 35.09
N ARG A 388 -19.03 1.00 35.03
CA ARG A 388 -17.94 1.95 34.74
C ARG A 388 -17.99 2.50 33.31
N ILE A 389 -18.52 1.74 32.33
CA ILE A 389 -18.77 2.23 30.95
C ILE A 389 -19.91 3.25 30.95
N LEU A 390 -21.02 2.92 31.63
CA LEU A 390 -22.23 3.75 31.67
C LEU A 390 -22.01 5.03 32.49
N GLU A 391 -21.33 4.91 33.62
CA GLU A 391 -21.11 5.96 34.61
C GLU A 391 -19.61 6.24 34.79
N PRO A 392 -18.99 7.08 33.92
CA PRO A 392 -17.56 7.37 33.98
C PRO A 392 -17.11 8.13 35.24
N GLY A 393 -18.04 8.55 36.11
CA GLY A 393 -17.80 9.34 37.32
C GLY A 393 -17.50 10.81 37.05
N ASN A 394 -16.56 11.10 36.15
CA ASN A 394 -16.15 12.45 35.77
C ASN A 394 -16.58 12.80 34.33
N ARG A 395 -16.62 14.10 34.01
CA ARG A 395 -16.79 14.55 32.63
C ARG A 395 -15.54 14.14 31.83
N ILE A 396 -15.74 13.37 30.77
CA ILE A 396 -14.67 12.96 29.84
C ILE A 396 -14.28 14.19 29.01
N ILE A 397 -13.01 14.57 29.04
CA ILE A 397 -12.48 15.74 28.32
C ILE A 397 -11.61 15.29 27.15
N GLU A 398 -10.96 14.14 27.27
CA GLU A 398 -10.07 13.56 26.28
C GLU A 398 -10.88 13.04 25.07
N PRO A 399 -10.57 13.49 23.84
CA PRO A 399 -11.28 13.06 22.63
C PRO A 399 -11.27 11.53 22.44
N ASP A 400 -10.13 10.89 22.66
CA ASP A 400 -9.96 9.44 22.44
C ASP A 400 -10.85 8.62 23.39
N SER A 401 -10.90 9.01 24.67
CA SER A 401 -11.77 8.40 25.68
C SER A 401 -13.26 8.61 25.33
N TYR A 402 -13.62 9.77 24.77
CA TYR A 402 -14.99 10.03 24.35
C TYR A 402 -15.38 9.15 23.16
N GLU A 403 -14.51 9.05 22.15
CA GLU A 403 -14.75 8.24 20.96
C GLU A 403 -14.86 6.75 21.30
N LEU A 404 -13.91 6.21 22.07
CA LEU A 404 -13.91 4.81 22.47
C LEU A 404 -15.15 4.45 23.29
N ARG A 405 -15.55 5.33 24.23
CA ARG A 405 -16.80 5.12 24.98
C ARG A 405 -18.02 5.14 24.07
N SER A 406 -18.08 6.08 23.13
CA SER A 406 -19.18 6.16 22.15
C SER A 406 -19.29 4.86 21.34
N ARG A 407 -18.16 4.28 20.93
CA ARG A 407 -18.09 2.98 20.25
C ARG A 407 -18.56 1.84 21.15
N CYS A 408 -18.10 1.78 22.41
CA CYS A 408 -18.55 0.77 23.37
C CYS A 408 -20.07 0.79 23.56
N LEU A 409 -20.64 1.99 23.75
CA LEU A 409 -22.09 2.17 23.91
C LEU A 409 -22.85 1.79 22.63
N SER A 410 -22.33 2.19 21.46
CA SER A 410 -22.93 1.84 20.17
C SER A 410 -22.95 0.33 19.97
N ASN A 411 -21.85 -0.36 20.27
CA ASN A 411 -21.76 -1.82 20.21
C ASN A 411 -22.79 -2.50 21.14
N LEU A 412 -22.99 -1.97 22.35
CA LEU A 412 -23.98 -2.50 23.31
C LEU A 412 -25.43 -2.32 22.83
N ILE A 413 -25.72 -1.26 22.07
CA ILE A 413 -27.07 -0.96 21.55
C ILE A 413 -27.34 -1.71 20.24
N GLN A 414 -26.33 -1.87 19.38
CA GLN A 414 -26.44 -2.52 18.07
C GLN A 414 -26.37 -4.07 18.13
N GLY A 415 -26.37 -4.65 19.35
CA GLY A 415 -26.26 -6.08 19.61
C GLY A 415 -27.60 -6.80 19.69
#